data_AF-A0A1V5NNL3-F1
#
_entry.id   AF-A0A1V5NNL3-F1
#
_cell.length_a   1.000
_cell.length_b   1.000
_cell.length_c   1.000
_cell.angle_alpha   90.00
_cell.angle_beta   90.00
_cell.angle_gamma   90.00
#
_symmetry.space_group_name_H-M   'P 1'
#
loop_
_entity.id
_entity.type
_entity.pdbx_description
1 polymer ?
#
loop_
_entity_poly.entity_id
_entity_poly.type
_entity_poly.pdbx_seq_one_letter_code
_entity_poly.pdbx_strand_id
1 'polypeptide(L)'
;MSNSQTMDSITDRDGILFKVRLDFSGAGKPGRFLFGGKPIDKAAEEAREQQIAIFRNVPLQGMHIIDIDVTADVYTVYDDLNNSDTAYAPLILTIKADALENIIRFIARDDFRKIEILDPAYISLNHAEIERLLFKVHEEMKESRARLEKKYNLR
;
A
#
# COMPACT_ATOMS: atom_id res chain seq x y z
N MET A 1 22.17 -4.35 43.81
CA MET A 1 21.46 -4.90 42.65
C MET A 1 20.37 -3.90 42.27
N SER A 2 20.60 -3.06 41.26
CA SER A 2 19.56 -2.24 40.60
C SER A 2 20.22 -1.43 39.47
N ASN A 3 20.66 -2.10 38.42
CA ASN A 3 21.11 -1.44 37.18
C ASN A 3 20.61 -2.17 35.92
N SER A 4 19.79 -3.22 36.07
CA SER A 4 19.25 -3.99 34.94
C SER A 4 17.81 -3.62 34.56
N GLN A 5 17.10 -2.85 35.40
CA GLN A 5 15.70 -2.50 35.12
C GLN A 5 15.52 -1.18 34.35
N THR A 6 16.58 -0.39 34.18
CA THR A 6 16.54 0.89 33.44
C THR A 6 16.89 0.76 31.96
N MET A 7 17.49 -0.35 31.51
CA MET A 7 17.79 -0.59 30.09
C MET A 7 16.63 -1.23 29.31
N ASP A 8 15.67 -1.86 29.99
CA ASP A 8 14.50 -2.49 29.35
C ASP A 8 13.39 -1.50 28.94
N SER A 9 13.59 -0.20 29.19
CA SER A 9 12.62 0.86 28.81
C SER A 9 12.99 1.61 27.52
N ILE A 10 14.11 1.27 26.88
CA ILE A 10 14.54 1.86 25.60
C ILE A 10 13.95 1.09 24.40
N THR A 11 13.50 -0.15 24.60
CA THR A 11 12.92 -1.05 23.58
C THR A 11 11.40 -0.97 23.44
N ASP A 12 10.73 -0.01 24.06
CA ASP A 12 9.28 0.21 23.84
C ASP A 12 9.00 1.08 22.58
N ARG A 13 10.01 1.25 21.71
CA ARG A 13 10.00 2.02 20.44
C ARG A 13 10.27 1.14 19.20
N ASP A 14 9.94 -0.14 19.25
CA ASP A 14 10.43 -1.15 18.28
C ASP A 14 9.69 -1.18 16.93
N GLY A 15 9.44 -0.05 16.29
CA GLY A 15 8.91 -0.05 14.92
C GLY A 15 8.65 1.32 14.32
N ILE A 16 8.39 1.33 13.01
CA ILE A 16 8.10 2.53 12.22
C ILE A 16 6.58 2.62 12.07
N LEU A 17 5.98 3.65 12.66
CA LEU A 17 4.59 4.00 12.45
C LEU A 17 4.47 4.90 11.22
N PHE A 18 3.68 4.49 10.24
CA PHE A 18 3.48 5.27 9.02
C PHE A 18 2.02 5.23 8.56
N LYS A 19 1.64 6.25 7.80
CA LYS A 19 0.40 6.29 7.03
C LYS A 19 0.71 6.10 5.56
N VAL A 20 -0.07 5.26 4.89
CA VAL A 20 -0.03 5.10 3.44
C VAL A 20 -1.40 5.33 2.85
N ARG A 21 -1.46 6.12 1.77
CA ARG A 21 -2.65 6.31 0.94
C ARG A 21 -2.53 5.47 -0.32
N LEU A 22 -3.53 4.62 -0.54
CA LEU A 22 -3.73 3.83 -1.74
C LEU A 22 -5.05 4.25 -2.40
N ASP A 23 -5.05 4.49 -3.70
CA ASP A 23 -6.24 4.89 -4.44
C ASP A 23 -6.62 3.80 -5.44
N PHE A 24 -7.69 3.08 -5.14
CA PHE A 24 -8.13 1.94 -5.94
C PHE A 24 -8.99 2.38 -7.12
N SER A 25 -8.58 2.02 -8.33
CA SER A 25 -9.38 2.27 -9.53
C SER A 25 -10.32 1.11 -9.85
N GLY A 26 -11.54 1.42 -10.26
CA GLY A 26 -12.44 0.45 -10.88
C GLY A 26 -12.16 0.31 -12.38
N ALA A 27 -11.91 -0.90 -12.87
CA ALA A 27 -11.97 -1.16 -14.30
C ALA A 27 -13.44 -1.17 -14.73
N GLY A 28 -13.96 -0.01 -15.15
CA GLY A 28 -15.24 0.05 -15.85
C GLY A 28 -15.12 -0.82 -17.10
N LYS A 29 -15.62 -2.05 -17.08
CA LYS A 29 -15.74 -2.83 -18.31
C LYS A 29 -16.71 -2.04 -19.20
N PRO A 30 -16.32 -1.59 -20.40
CA PRO A 30 -17.30 -1.08 -21.36
C PRO A 30 -18.24 -2.24 -21.64
N GLY A 31 -19.48 -2.13 -21.16
CA GLY A 31 -20.49 -3.17 -21.28
C GLY A 31 -20.79 -3.42 -22.75
N ARG A 32 -20.17 -4.43 -23.34
CA ARG A 32 -20.63 -5.00 -24.59
C ARG A 32 -21.84 -5.87 -24.24
N PHE A 33 -23.02 -5.38 -24.61
CA PHE A 33 -24.37 -6.00 -24.55
C PHE A 33 -25.26 -5.74 -23.32
N LEU A 34 -26.27 -4.90 -23.56
CA LEU A 34 -27.69 -4.99 -23.15
C LEU A 34 -28.12 -4.90 -21.66
N PHE A 35 -27.21 -4.81 -20.69
CA PHE A 35 -27.60 -4.43 -19.31
C PHE A 35 -26.59 -3.45 -18.71
N GLY A 36 -27.10 -2.34 -18.18
CA GLY A 36 -26.34 -1.18 -17.70
C GLY A 36 -25.08 -1.54 -16.92
N GLY A 37 -23.93 -1.19 -17.50
CA GLY A 37 -22.64 -1.34 -16.85
C GLY A 37 -22.64 -0.66 -15.48
N LYS A 38 -22.00 -1.29 -14.51
CA LYS A 38 -21.85 -0.74 -13.17
C LYS A 38 -21.12 0.62 -13.23
N PRO A 39 -21.62 1.67 -12.54
CA PRO A 39 -20.94 2.95 -12.49
C PRO A 39 -19.47 2.79 -12.06
N ILE A 40 -18.56 3.52 -12.71
CA ILE A 40 -17.12 3.44 -12.45
C ILE A 40 -16.78 3.73 -10.98
N ASP A 41 -17.52 4.64 -10.35
CA ASP A 41 -17.36 4.98 -8.93
C ASP A 41 -17.64 3.78 -8.03
N LYS A 42 -18.78 3.10 -8.25
CA LYS A 42 -19.11 1.87 -7.52
C LYS A 42 -18.09 0.76 -7.79
N ALA A 43 -17.50 0.70 -8.99
CA ALA A 43 -16.45 -0.24 -9.31
C ALA A 43 -15.16 0.03 -8.51
N ALA A 44 -14.80 1.31 -8.34
CA ALA A 44 -13.68 1.71 -7.48
C ALA A 44 -13.97 1.40 -6.00
N GLU A 45 -15.18 1.67 -5.51
CA GLU A 45 -15.59 1.36 -4.13
C GLU A 45 -15.48 -0.13 -3.81
N GLU A 46 -16.04 -1.00 -4.66
CA GLU A 46 -15.93 -2.45 -4.46
C GLU A 46 -14.48 -2.93 -4.52
N ALA A 47 -13.63 -2.35 -5.38
CA ALA A 47 -12.21 -2.67 -5.42
C ALA A 47 -11.53 -2.31 -4.08
N ARG A 48 -11.84 -1.15 -3.50
CA ARG A 48 -11.36 -0.75 -2.17
C ARG A 48 -11.88 -1.71 -1.08
N GLU A 49 -13.15 -2.08 -1.10
CA GLU A 49 -13.75 -3.00 -0.12
C GLU A 49 -13.11 -4.39 -0.15
N GLN A 50 -12.82 -4.92 -1.34
CA GLN A 50 -12.09 -6.18 -1.50
C GLN A 50 -10.70 -6.09 -0.88
N GLN A 51 -10.00 -4.97 -1.07
CA GLN A 51 -8.65 -4.78 -0.53
C GLN A 51 -8.67 -4.60 0.99
N ILE A 52 -9.67 -3.92 1.54
CA ILE A 52 -9.90 -3.88 3.01
C ILE A 52 -10.11 -5.28 3.57
N ALA A 53 -10.89 -6.13 2.88
CA ALA A 53 -11.10 -7.50 3.32
C ALA A 53 -9.80 -8.31 3.33
N ILE A 54 -8.91 -8.11 2.35
CA ILE A 54 -7.57 -8.72 2.33
C ILE A 54 -6.75 -8.21 3.53
N PHE A 55 -6.66 -6.90 3.72
CA PHE A 55 -5.87 -6.31 4.80
C PHE A 55 -6.32 -6.75 6.20
N ARG A 56 -7.62 -6.97 6.41
CA ARG A 56 -8.15 -7.44 7.70
C ARG A 56 -7.88 -8.90 8.00
N ASN A 57 -7.75 -9.74 6.97
CA ASN A 57 -7.74 -11.18 7.13
C ASN A 57 -6.39 -11.84 6.77
N VAL A 58 -5.53 -11.14 6.03
CA VAL A 58 -4.24 -11.67 5.58
C VAL A 58 -3.12 -11.08 6.43
N PRO A 59 -2.37 -11.90 7.20
CA PRO A 59 -1.26 -11.40 7.99
C PRO A 59 -0.16 -10.87 7.09
N LEU A 60 0.34 -9.69 7.42
CA LEU A 60 1.49 -9.08 6.75
C LEU A 60 2.71 -9.24 7.64
N GLN A 61 3.66 -10.07 7.22
CA GLN A 61 4.88 -10.33 7.99
C GLN A 61 5.61 -9.01 8.31
N GLY A 62 5.95 -8.85 9.60
CA GLY A 62 6.64 -7.67 10.13
C GLY A 62 5.79 -6.40 10.18
N MET A 63 4.47 -6.50 10.04
CA MET A 63 3.59 -5.34 10.00
C MET A 63 2.28 -5.56 10.75
N HIS A 64 1.81 -4.48 11.37
CA HIS A 64 0.55 -4.44 12.10
C HIS A 64 -0.29 -3.27 11.60
N ILE A 65 -1.48 -3.57 11.09
CA ILE A 65 -2.45 -2.54 10.71
C ILE A 65 -3.11 -2.01 11.98
N ILE A 66 -2.93 -0.72 12.23
CA ILE A 66 -3.45 -0.02 13.42
C ILE A 66 -4.83 0.55 13.11
N ASP A 67 -4.98 1.14 11.91
CA ASP A 67 -6.23 1.81 11.53
C ASP A 67 -6.45 1.73 10.00
N ILE A 68 -7.72 1.76 9.62
CA ILE A 68 -8.20 1.76 8.24
C ILE A 68 -9.22 2.90 8.09
N ASP A 69 -8.84 3.95 7.36
CA ASP A 69 -9.64 5.14 7.13
C ASP A 69 -10.14 5.18 5.67
N VAL A 70 -11.46 5.35 5.53
CA VAL A 70 -12.21 5.37 4.27
C VAL A 70 -13.05 6.65 4.13
N THR A 71 -12.72 7.70 4.89
CA THR A 71 -13.48 8.95 4.94
C THR A 71 -13.31 9.83 3.70
N ALA A 72 -12.24 9.61 2.92
CA ALA A 72 -12.00 10.35 1.70
C ALA A 72 -12.96 9.89 0.58
N ASP A 73 -13.62 10.88 -0.04
CA ASP A 73 -14.60 10.65 -1.10
C ASP A 73 -13.96 10.04 -2.36
N VAL A 74 -14.77 9.26 -3.07
CA VAL A 74 -14.44 8.76 -4.41
C VAL A 74 -14.36 9.94 -5.38
N TYR A 75 -13.35 9.94 -6.23
CA TYR A 75 -13.15 11.01 -7.20
C TYR A 75 -12.86 10.44 -8.59
N THR A 76 -13.22 11.22 -9.61
CA THR A 76 -13.02 10.85 -11.01
C THR A 76 -11.93 11.71 -11.63
N VAL A 77 -11.06 11.08 -12.41
CA VAL A 77 -10.03 11.74 -13.22
C VAL A 77 -10.26 11.40 -14.67
N TYR A 78 -10.33 12.44 -15.50
CA TYR A 78 -10.35 12.28 -16.95
C TYR A 78 -8.94 12.00 -17.46
N ASP A 79 -8.78 10.91 -18.22
CA ASP A 79 -7.52 10.57 -18.89
C ASP A 79 -7.59 11.03 -20.35
N ASP A 80 -6.82 12.09 -20.68
CA ASP A 80 -6.74 12.64 -22.03
C ASP A 80 -6.15 11.66 -23.05
N LEU A 81 -5.26 10.74 -22.63
CA LEU A 81 -4.60 9.79 -23.54
C LEU A 81 -5.55 8.67 -23.96
N ASN A 82 -6.37 8.20 -23.02
CA ASN A 82 -7.34 7.14 -23.25
C ASN A 82 -8.75 7.66 -23.59
N ASN A 83 -8.95 8.98 -23.51
CA ASN A 83 -10.23 9.67 -23.70
C ASN A 83 -11.35 9.02 -22.86
N SER A 84 -11.07 8.79 -21.58
CA SER A 84 -11.93 8.03 -20.67
C SER A 84 -11.85 8.51 -19.22
N ASP A 85 -12.97 8.46 -18.51
CA ASP A 85 -13.02 8.71 -17.07
C ASP A 85 -12.58 7.48 -16.27
N THR A 86 -11.74 7.72 -15.25
CA THR A 86 -11.37 6.71 -14.25
C THR A 86 -11.73 7.20 -12.86
N ALA A 87 -12.54 6.41 -12.14
CA ALA A 87 -12.85 6.67 -10.74
C ALA A 87 -11.84 6.00 -9.81
N TYR A 88 -11.53 6.67 -8.71
CA TYR A 88 -10.60 6.25 -7.67
C TYR A 88 -11.25 6.32 -6.30
N ALA A 89 -11.16 5.24 -5.54
CA ALA A 89 -11.63 5.14 -4.15
C ALA A 89 -10.42 5.13 -3.19
N PRO A 90 -10.19 6.22 -2.43
CA PRO A 90 -9.04 6.31 -1.52
C PRO A 90 -9.18 5.39 -0.30
N LEU A 91 -8.03 4.86 0.15
CA LEU A 91 -7.87 4.13 1.39
C LEU A 91 -6.62 4.64 2.11
N ILE A 92 -6.77 5.01 3.37
CA ILE A 92 -5.65 5.40 4.21
C ILE A 92 -5.44 4.32 5.27
N LEU A 93 -4.23 3.75 5.30
CA LEU A 93 -3.85 2.77 6.31
C LEU A 93 -2.84 3.39 7.26
N THR A 94 -3.07 3.24 8.56
CA THR A 94 -2.03 3.49 9.58
C THR A 94 -1.44 2.15 9.98
N ILE A 95 -0.13 2.00 9.85
CA ILE A 95 0.58 0.72 9.97
C ILE A 95 1.82 0.90 10.82
N LYS A 96 2.09 -0.04 11.72
CA LYS A 96 3.38 -0.19 12.41
C LYS A 96 4.17 -1.30 11.74
N ALA A 97 5.35 -1.00 11.19
CA ALA A 97 6.29 -1.98 10.66
C ALA A 97 7.46 -2.18 11.64
N ASP A 98 7.98 -3.40 11.73
CA ASP A 98 9.18 -3.71 12.53
C ASP A 98 10.49 -3.22 11.87
N ALA A 99 10.49 -3.11 10.54
CA ALA A 99 11.65 -2.79 9.74
C ALA A 99 11.29 -1.97 8.49
N LEU A 100 12.23 -1.13 8.03
CA LEU A 100 11.99 -0.20 6.92
C LEU A 100 11.75 -0.92 5.59
N GLU A 101 12.44 -2.04 5.35
CA GLU A 101 12.27 -2.85 4.15
C GLU A 101 10.84 -3.37 3.97
N ASN A 102 10.10 -3.57 5.06
CA ASN A 102 8.71 -4.05 4.98
C ASN A 102 7.75 -3.02 4.38
N ILE A 103 8.07 -1.73 4.47
CA ILE A 103 7.30 -0.62 3.89
C ILE A 103 7.36 -0.65 2.35
N ILE A 104 8.45 -1.18 1.77
CA ILE A 104 8.70 -1.14 0.32
C ILE A 104 7.56 -1.78 -0.49
N ARG A 105 6.92 -2.82 0.05
CA ARG A 105 5.80 -3.50 -0.63
C ARG A 105 4.56 -2.62 -0.84
N PHE A 106 4.40 -1.56 -0.05
CA PHE A 106 3.30 -0.61 -0.20
C PHE A 106 3.60 0.44 -1.25
N ILE A 107 4.81 0.98 -1.25
CA ILE A 107 5.22 2.01 -2.22
C ILE A 107 5.41 1.45 -3.63
N ALA A 108 5.66 0.14 -3.76
CA ALA A 108 5.82 -0.53 -5.04
C ALA A 108 4.49 -0.87 -5.75
N ARG A 109 3.34 -0.56 -5.14
CA ARG A 109 2.01 -0.84 -5.71
C ARG A 109 1.62 0.23 -6.72
N ASP A 110 0.87 -0.18 -7.75
CA ASP A 110 0.36 0.75 -8.78
C ASP A 110 -0.69 1.73 -8.21
N ASP A 111 -1.37 1.36 -7.12
CA ASP A 111 -2.37 2.19 -6.43
C ASP A 111 -1.75 3.11 -5.36
N PHE A 112 -0.43 3.07 -5.15
CA PHE A 112 0.25 3.93 -4.20
C PHE A 112 0.15 5.42 -4.58
N ARG A 113 -0.15 6.28 -3.60
CA ARG A 113 -0.22 7.74 -3.79
C ARG A 113 0.67 8.54 -2.87
N LYS A 114 0.66 8.22 -1.57
CA LYS A 114 1.40 9.00 -0.56
C LYS A 114 1.81 8.09 0.59
N ILE A 115 2.99 8.38 1.15
CA ILE A 115 3.42 7.86 2.45
C ILE A 115 3.77 9.02 3.38
N GLU A 116 3.53 8.82 4.67
CA GLU A 116 3.92 9.74 5.74
C GLU A 116 4.44 8.92 6.93
N ILE A 117 5.68 9.17 7.35
CA ILE A 117 6.25 8.57 8.56
C ILE A 117 5.78 9.40 9.75
N LEU A 118 5.12 8.75 10.71
CA LEU A 118 4.60 9.39 11.92
C LEU A 118 5.59 9.27 13.08
N ASP A 119 6.23 8.11 13.20
CA ASP A 119 7.24 7.82 14.22
C ASP A 119 8.18 6.71 13.71
N PRO A 120 9.49 6.74 14.02
CA PRO A 120 10.21 7.79 14.74
C PRO A 120 10.49 9.02 13.88
N ALA A 121 10.89 10.13 14.53
CA ALA A 121 11.32 11.36 13.84
C ALA A 121 12.59 11.17 12.99
N TYR A 122 13.42 10.19 13.33
CA TYR A 122 14.61 9.81 12.57
C TYR A 122 14.79 8.29 12.61
N ILE A 123 15.30 7.71 11.53
CA ILE A 123 15.61 6.30 11.41
C ILE A 123 17.13 6.16 11.24
N SER A 124 17.76 5.34 12.07
CA SER A 124 19.15 4.94 11.92
C SER A 124 19.20 3.49 11.42
N LEU A 125 19.97 3.23 10.35
CA LEU A 125 20.13 1.90 9.79
C LEU A 125 21.60 1.48 9.87
N ASN A 126 21.84 0.24 10.30
CA ASN A 126 23.14 -0.40 10.18
C ASN A 126 23.36 -0.97 8.76
N HIS A 127 24.57 -1.44 8.47
CA HIS A 127 24.91 -1.97 7.15
C HIS A 127 24.00 -3.11 6.69
N ALA A 128 23.67 -4.05 7.59
CA ALA A 128 22.82 -5.20 7.24
C ALA A 128 21.37 -4.76 6.95
N GLU A 129 20.85 -3.75 7.65
CA GLU A 129 19.53 -3.18 7.39
C GLU A 129 19.49 -2.44 6.05
N ILE A 130 20.55 -1.71 5.72
CA ILE A 130 20.70 -1.08 4.40
C ILE A 130 20.74 -2.14 3.29
N GLU A 131 21.52 -3.22 3.48
CA GLU A 131 21.58 -4.33 2.52
C GLU A 131 20.21 -4.99 2.31
N ARG A 132 19.47 -5.27 3.40
CA ARG A 132 18.10 -5.82 3.32
C ARG A 132 17.14 -4.88 2.61
N LEU A 133 17.21 -3.59 2.89
CA LEU A 133 16.42 -2.57 2.20
C LEU A 133 16.69 -2.56 0.70
N LEU A 134 17.97 -2.48 0.30
CA LEU A 134 18.38 -2.47 -1.10
C LEU A 134 17.98 -3.76 -1.83
N PHE A 135 18.13 -4.90 -1.16
CA PHE A 135 17.69 -6.19 -1.69
C PHE A 135 16.17 -6.21 -1.91
N LYS A 136 15.39 -5.73 -0.94
CA LYS A 136 13.93 -5.70 -1.05
C LYS A 136 13.45 -4.77 -2.16
N VAL A 137 14.10 -3.62 -2.35
CA VAL A 137 13.85 -2.74 -3.50
C VAL A 137 14.09 -3.46 -4.82
N HIS A 138 15.23 -4.15 -4.95
CA HIS A 138 15.53 -4.92 -6.16
C HIS A 138 14.51 -6.04 -6.42
N GLU A 139 14.07 -6.77 -5.38
CA GLU A 139 13.03 -7.80 -5.51
C GLU A 139 11.72 -7.22 -6.02
N GLU A 140 11.22 -6.13 -5.44
CA GLU A 140 9.97 -5.50 -5.88
C GLU A 140 10.07 -4.94 -7.31
N MET A 141 11.22 -4.38 -7.68
CA MET A 141 11.47 -3.94 -9.07
C MET A 141 11.43 -5.11 -10.05
N LYS A 142 12.09 -6.22 -9.70
CA LYS A 142 12.11 -7.45 -10.52
C LYS A 142 10.71 -8.04 -10.64
N GLU A 143 9.95 -8.09 -9.55
CA GLU A 143 8.59 -8.60 -9.56
C GLU A 143 7.66 -7.71 -10.38
N SER A 144 7.74 -6.40 -10.20
CA SER A 144 6.98 -5.42 -11.00
C SER A 144 7.26 -5.58 -12.50
N ARG A 145 8.53 -5.72 -12.89
CA ARG A 145 8.91 -6.00 -14.28
C ARG A 145 8.31 -7.33 -14.76
N ALA A 146 8.39 -8.39 -13.97
CA ALA A 146 7.82 -9.68 -14.34
C ALA A 146 6.28 -9.63 -14.50
N ARG A 147 5.58 -8.84 -13.66
CA ARG A 147 4.13 -8.59 -13.81
C ARG A 147 3.82 -7.87 -15.13
N LEU A 148 4.62 -6.86 -15.48
CA LEU A 148 4.49 -6.15 -16.76
C LEU A 148 4.76 -7.08 -17.96
N GLU A 149 5.85 -7.84 -17.95
CA GLU A 149 6.20 -8.78 -19.02
C GLU A 149 5.09 -9.81 -19.24
N LYS A 150 4.51 -10.37 -18.17
CA LYS A 150 3.34 -11.26 -18.28
C LYS A 150 2.14 -10.55 -18.90
N LYS A 151 1.85 -9.31 -18.50
CA LYS A 151 0.73 -8.53 -19.06
C LYS A 151 0.90 -8.26 -20.56
N TYR A 152 2.14 -8.04 -21.03
CA TYR A 152 2.42 -7.82 -22.45
C TYR A 152 2.49 -9.12 -23.26
N ASN A 153 2.98 -10.22 -22.68
CA ASN A 153 3.08 -11.52 -23.37
C ASN A 153 1.74 -12.28 -23.43
N LEU A 154 0.71 -11.83 -22.71
CA LEU A 154 -0.66 -12.34 -22.78
C LEU A 154 -1.52 -11.61 -23.82
N ARG A 155 -0.94 -10.68 -24.60
CA ARG A 155 -1.54 -10.05 -25.78
C ARG A 155 -0.96 -10.67 -27.04
#